data_AF-A0A8J2AB70-F1
#
_entry.id   AF-A0A8J2AB70-F1
#
_cell.length_a   1.000
_cell.length_b   1.000
_cell.length_c   1.000
_cell.angle_alpha   90.00
_cell.angle_beta   90.00
_cell.angle_gamma   90.00
#
_symmetry.space_group_name_H-M   'P 1'
#
loop_
_entity.id
_entity.type
_entity.pdbx_description
1 polymer ?
#
loop_
_entity_poly.entity_id
_entity_poly.type
_entity_poly.pdbx_seq_one_letter_code
_entity_poly.pdbx_strand_id
1 'polypeptide(L)'
;MSSTVLESFFRALPTHLVSATTYVYYSSWLMLIVGVITFIACMLIKAPYGRYADSKWGYLQNPKLAWCWQESPSWWVPLLVVLHYVYTFEGTALQAFRRLHPCSIFLLLFFEAHYIQRAIIYPLCRMSPNATKVPLIVSCLAFLFCVWNGLQQSIALLYVTEFSNEFLFNTPVFRIGFTIATVGMILNIHADSILINLRRKDDSKMKTEDHGGSSATGEIEMGAAENKTPLKKRNQSGEQIKDAATPSVKSSPEKSAAAFQLKTSPDKKDLTTSSGTATTRIKTAMKSAISSASQTIQNLRRRSSSQQRVMKRSRNRSNKSPGSSHGSNGRTGGTKTPGASSSTTSAAVKKSYKIPFGGLFYFVSAANLAAEILEWFGFAMANNFSLPTVAFACYTFANIGPRGYHHHNWYLDHFGEKYKALGRKAVIPFLW
;
A
#
# COMPACT_ATOMS: atom_id res chain seq x y z
N MET A 1 12.09 -44.07 0.04
CA MET A 1 10.67 -43.67 -0.12
C MET A 1 10.48 -42.19 -0.52
N SER A 2 11.50 -41.43 -0.96
CA SER A 2 11.32 -39.99 -1.24
C SER A 2 11.50 -39.54 -2.71
N SER A 3 11.97 -40.39 -3.63
CA SER A 3 12.08 -40.03 -5.06
C SER A 3 10.77 -40.26 -5.82
N THR A 4 10.00 -41.28 -5.47
CA THR A 4 8.82 -41.70 -6.25
C THR A 4 7.65 -40.74 -6.15
N VAL A 5 7.39 -40.12 -5.00
CA VAL A 5 6.27 -39.16 -4.84
C VAL A 5 6.56 -37.85 -5.56
N LEU A 6 7.80 -37.36 -5.45
CA LEU A 6 8.23 -36.14 -6.11
C LEU A 6 8.28 -36.33 -7.63
N GLU A 7 8.84 -37.46 -8.10
CA GLU A 7 8.80 -37.83 -9.51
C GLU A 7 7.38 -38.03 -10.03
N SER A 8 6.49 -38.66 -9.24
CA SER A 8 5.09 -38.84 -9.65
C SER A 8 4.34 -37.52 -9.73
N PHE A 9 4.59 -36.58 -8.80
CA PHE A 9 4.04 -35.23 -8.83
C PHE A 9 4.53 -34.46 -10.07
N PHE A 10 5.81 -34.56 -10.40
CA PHE A 10 6.40 -33.90 -11.57
C PHE A 10 6.04 -34.56 -12.90
N ARG A 11 5.85 -35.88 -12.96
CA ARG A 11 5.30 -36.58 -14.13
C ARG A 11 3.80 -36.36 -14.31
N ALA A 12 3.07 -36.05 -13.24
CA ALA A 12 1.65 -35.72 -13.27
C ALA A 12 1.37 -34.27 -13.70
N LEU A 13 2.37 -33.39 -13.67
CA LEU A 13 2.29 -32.12 -14.40
C LEU A 13 2.11 -32.47 -15.89
N PRO A 14 1.08 -31.95 -16.57
CA PRO A 14 0.68 -32.38 -17.90
C PRO A 14 1.70 -31.91 -18.95
N THR A 15 2.85 -32.54 -19.00
CA THR A 15 3.93 -32.30 -19.97
C THR A 15 3.65 -32.99 -21.30
N HIS A 16 2.80 -34.02 -21.31
CA HIS A 16 2.52 -34.83 -22.51
C HIS A 16 1.29 -34.39 -23.32
N LEU A 17 0.44 -33.49 -22.80
CA LEU A 17 -0.80 -33.07 -23.51
C LEU A 17 -0.81 -31.58 -23.91
N VAL A 18 -0.04 -30.72 -23.24
CA VAL A 18 -0.02 -29.27 -23.49
C VAL A 18 1.39 -28.73 -23.30
N SER A 19 1.96 -28.05 -24.30
CA SER A 19 3.26 -27.38 -24.14
C SER A 19 3.18 -26.24 -23.13
N ALA A 20 4.28 -25.90 -22.46
CA ALA A 20 4.33 -24.77 -21.52
C ALA A 20 3.82 -23.46 -22.15
N THR A 21 4.18 -23.20 -23.40
CA THR A 21 3.71 -22.04 -24.18
C THR A 21 2.19 -22.08 -24.39
N THR A 22 1.65 -23.24 -24.78
CA THR A 22 0.21 -23.42 -24.99
C THR A 22 -0.57 -23.21 -23.69
N TYR A 23 -0.09 -23.79 -22.58
CA TYR A 23 -0.68 -23.59 -21.26
C TYR A 23 -0.70 -22.10 -20.89
N VAL A 24 0.45 -21.43 -20.91
CA VAL A 24 0.57 -20.01 -20.54
C VAL A 24 -0.33 -19.15 -21.41
N TYR A 25 -0.40 -19.39 -22.72
CA TYR A 25 -1.22 -18.61 -23.64
C TYR A 25 -2.73 -18.69 -23.29
N TYR A 26 -3.31 -19.89 -23.27
CA TYR A 26 -4.74 -20.05 -22.99
C TYR A 26 -5.11 -19.69 -21.55
N SER A 27 -4.24 -20.02 -20.61
CA SER A 27 -4.38 -19.67 -19.20
C SER A 27 -4.43 -18.15 -18.99
N SER A 28 -3.62 -17.39 -19.74
CA SER A 28 -3.62 -15.93 -19.65
C SER A 28 -4.91 -15.31 -20.20
N TRP A 29 -5.41 -15.81 -21.34
CA TRP A 29 -6.70 -15.37 -21.89
C TRP A 29 -7.86 -15.71 -20.96
N LEU A 30 -7.84 -16.90 -20.36
CA LEU A 30 -8.82 -17.29 -19.35
C LEU A 30 -8.78 -16.34 -18.15
N MET A 31 -7.59 -15.97 -17.66
CA MET A 31 -7.44 -15.01 -16.56
C MET A 31 -7.98 -13.63 -16.91
N LEU A 32 -7.82 -13.16 -18.14
CA LEU A 32 -8.43 -11.91 -18.61
C LEU A 32 -9.96 -11.99 -18.62
N ILE A 33 -10.53 -13.07 -19.14
CA ILE A 33 -11.99 -13.30 -19.18
C ILE A 33 -12.56 -13.36 -17.76
N VAL A 34 -11.95 -14.15 -16.88
CA VAL A 34 -12.32 -14.23 -15.47
C VAL A 34 -12.17 -12.86 -14.82
N GLY A 35 -11.12 -12.10 -15.13
CA GLY A 35 -10.93 -10.73 -14.66
C GLY A 35 -12.09 -9.81 -15.03
N VAL A 36 -12.58 -9.83 -16.27
CA VAL A 36 -13.75 -9.03 -16.68
C VAL A 36 -14.99 -9.41 -15.86
N ILE A 37 -15.25 -10.71 -15.70
CA ILE A 37 -16.37 -11.22 -14.91
C ILE A 37 -16.23 -10.78 -13.44
N THR A 38 -15.04 -10.92 -12.87
CA THR A 38 -14.71 -10.49 -11.49
C THR A 38 -14.92 -8.99 -11.32
N PHE A 39 -14.48 -8.15 -12.27
CA PHE A 39 -14.68 -6.71 -12.18
C PHE A 39 -16.16 -6.35 -12.12
N ILE A 40 -16.97 -6.90 -13.04
CA ILE A 40 -18.42 -6.66 -13.06
C ILE A 40 -19.05 -7.15 -11.75
N ALA A 41 -18.76 -8.39 -11.34
CA ALA A 41 -19.29 -8.97 -10.11
C ALA A 41 -18.90 -8.14 -8.87
N CYS A 42 -17.64 -7.71 -8.75
CA CYS A 42 -17.16 -6.91 -7.63
C CYS A 42 -17.64 -5.46 -7.65
N MET A 43 -18.02 -4.91 -8.80
CA MET A 43 -18.70 -3.60 -8.86
C MET A 43 -20.12 -3.69 -8.30
N LEU A 44 -20.82 -4.80 -8.56
CA LEU A 44 -22.20 -5.03 -8.11
C LEU A 44 -22.29 -5.55 -6.66
N ILE A 45 -21.36 -6.42 -6.27
CA ILE A 45 -21.37 -7.14 -5.00
C ILE A 45 -20.11 -6.78 -4.22
N LYS A 46 -20.31 -6.28 -2.99
CA LYS A 46 -19.20 -6.00 -2.07
C LYS A 46 -18.62 -7.34 -1.62
N ALA A 47 -17.35 -7.60 -1.93
CA ALA A 47 -16.69 -8.84 -1.58
C ALA A 47 -16.77 -9.09 -0.05
N PRO A 48 -17.21 -10.28 0.40
CA PRO A 48 -17.71 -10.50 1.76
C PRO A 48 -16.61 -10.75 2.79
N TYR A 49 -15.63 -9.86 2.87
CA TYR A 49 -14.55 -9.94 3.85
C TYR A 49 -14.11 -8.54 4.32
N GLY A 50 -13.30 -8.51 5.39
CA GLY A 50 -12.84 -7.26 5.99
C GLY A 50 -13.99 -6.48 6.61
N ARG A 51 -14.31 -5.30 6.08
CA ARG A 51 -15.44 -4.49 6.58
C ARG A 51 -16.80 -5.10 6.22
N TYR A 52 -16.86 -5.85 5.13
CA TYR A 52 -18.10 -6.44 4.61
C TYR A 52 -18.20 -7.94 4.93
N ALA A 53 -17.43 -8.43 5.92
CA ALA A 53 -17.51 -9.83 6.34
C ALA A 53 -18.91 -10.14 6.92
N ASP A 54 -19.52 -11.19 6.41
CA ASP A 54 -20.87 -11.63 6.80
C ASP A 54 -20.89 -13.17 6.89
N SER A 55 -21.49 -13.71 7.95
CA SER A 55 -21.63 -15.15 8.18
C SER A 55 -22.55 -15.84 7.17
N LYS A 56 -23.35 -15.08 6.41
CA LYS A 56 -24.15 -15.62 5.28
C LYS A 56 -23.28 -16.28 4.20
N TRP A 57 -21.99 -15.93 4.14
CA TRP A 57 -21.02 -16.51 3.21
C TRP A 57 -20.31 -17.75 3.77
N GLY A 58 -20.87 -18.37 4.80
CA GLY A 58 -20.39 -19.62 5.38
C GLY A 58 -19.52 -19.43 6.62
N TYR A 59 -18.74 -20.45 6.95
CA TYR A 59 -17.94 -20.49 8.17
C TYR A 59 -16.89 -19.37 8.22
N LEU A 60 -16.91 -18.59 9.31
CA LEU A 60 -15.97 -17.50 9.56
C LEU A 60 -14.76 -18.01 10.35
N GLN A 61 -13.61 -18.08 9.69
CA GLN A 61 -12.36 -18.59 10.26
C GLN A 61 -11.46 -17.46 10.81
N ASN A 62 -10.40 -17.88 11.52
CA ASN A 62 -9.39 -16.96 12.05
C ASN A 62 -8.73 -16.17 10.90
N PRO A 63 -8.66 -14.83 11.00
CA PRO A 63 -8.14 -14.00 9.92
C PRO A 63 -6.66 -14.25 9.63
N LYS A 64 -5.81 -14.48 10.64
CA LYS A 64 -4.38 -14.73 10.40
C LYS A 64 -4.19 -16.03 9.62
N LEU A 65 -4.86 -17.10 10.05
CA LEU A 65 -4.80 -18.38 9.36
C LEU A 65 -5.36 -18.29 7.94
N ALA A 66 -6.49 -17.59 7.75
CA ALA A 66 -7.08 -17.41 6.42
C ALA A 66 -6.13 -16.70 5.44
N TRP A 67 -5.43 -15.65 5.89
CA TRP A 67 -4.48 -14.91 5.06
C TRP A 67 -3.19 -15.68 4.81
N CYS A 68 -2.66 -16.39 5.82
CA CYS A 68 -1.51 -17.29 5.60
C CYS A 68 -1.85 -18.38 4.58
N TRP A 69 -3.03 -19.00 4.73
CA TRP A 69 -3.50 -20.08 3.87
C TRP A 69 -3.69 -19.59 2.43
N GLN A 70 -4.55 -18.59 2.24
CA GLN A 70 -5.03 -18.21 0.90
C GLN A 70 -3.93 -17.68 -0.03
N GLU A 71 -2.92 -17.02 0.53
CA GLU A 71 -1.82 -16.42 -0.24
C GLU A 71 -0.61 -17.36 -0.36
N SER A 72 -0.54 -18.42 0.47
CA SER A 72 0.63 -19.32 0.50
C SER A 72 0.99 -19.95 -0.84
N PRO A 73 0.04 -20.35 -1.73
CA PRO A 73 0.42 -21.01 -2.97
C PRO A 73 1.34 -20.19 -3.85
N SER A 74 1.22 -18.86 -3.82
CA SER A 74 2.01 -17.99 -4.68
C SER A 74 3.48 -17.86 -4.28
N TRP A 75 3.94 -18.47 -3.17
CA TRP A 75 5.38 -18.59 -2.88
C TRP A 75 5.88 -20.04 -3.02
N TRP A 76 5.11 -21.04 -2.57
CA TRP A 76 5.60 -22.43 -2.66
C TRP A 76 5.35 -23.06 -4.04
N VAL A 77 4.32 -22.67 -4.78
CA VAL A 77 4.11 -23.18 -6.16
C VAL A 77 5.23 -22.74 -7.08
N PRO A 78 5.59 -21.43 -7.18
CA PRO A 78 6.73 -21.03 -8.01
C PRO A 78 8.03 -21.72 -7.60
N LEU A 79 8.29 -21.86 -6.29
CA LEU A 79 9.43 -22.62 -5.80
C LEU A 79 9.44 -24.08 -6.30
N LEU A 80 8.30 -24.78 -6.25
CA LEU A 80 8.19 -26.15 -6.79
C LEU A 80 8.47 -26.19 -8.31
N VAL A 81 8.03 -25.18 -9.06
CA VAL A 81 8.30 -25.09 -10.51
C VAL A 81 9.78 -24.79 -10.79
N VAL A 82 10.44 -23.97 -9.97
CA VAL A 82 11.90 -23.77 -10.03
C VAL A 82 12.64 -25.06 -9.71
N LEU A 83 12.22 -25.79 -8.67
CA LEU A 83 12.82 -27.09 -8.33
C LEU A 83 12.63 -28.11 -9.46
N HIS A 84 11.46 -28.14 -10.09
CA HIS A 84 11.22 -28.95 -11.30
C HIS A 84 12.16 -28.57 -12.44
N TYR A 85 12.30 -27.28 -12.72
CA TYR A 85 13.18 -26.76 -13.78
C TYR A 85 14.62 -27.21 -13.57
N VAL A 86 15.11 -27.11 -12.32
CA VAL A 86 16.46 -27.56 -11.97
C VAL A 86 16.60 -29.07 -12.04
N TYR A 87 15.60 -29.83 -11.56
CA TYR A 87 15.63 -31.29 -11.55
C TYR A 87 15.60 -31.92 -12.95
N THR A 88 14.89 -31.30 -13.88
CA THR A 88 14.76 -31.78 -15.26
C THR A 88 15.86 -31.27 -16.19
N PHE A 89 16.72 -30.35 -15.73
CA PHE A 89 17.82 -29.82 -16.51
C PHE A 89 18.95 -30.83 -16.65
N GLU A 90 19.40 -31.09 -17.87
CA GLU A 90 20.56 -31.94 -18.16
C GLU A 90 21.86 -31.22 -17.74
N GLY A 91 22.22 -31.34 -16.46
CA GLY A 91 23.44 -30.77 -15.90
C GLY A 91 23.35 -30.46 -14.41
N THR A 92 24.24 -29.58 -13.93
CA THR A 92 24.23 -29.11 -12.54
C THR A 92 23.17 -28.02 -12.33
N ALA A 93 22.68 -27.88 -11.10
CA ALA A 93 21.76 -26.79 -10.75
C ALA A 93 22.32 -25.40 -11.07
N LEU A 94 23.63 -25.19 -10.90
CA LEU A 94 24.28 -23.93 -11.24
C LEU A 94 24.22 -23.64 -12.75
N GLN A 95 24.34 -24.67 -13.60
CA GLN A 95 24.20 -24.52 -15.05
C GLN A 95 22.74 -24.21 -15.42
N ALA A 96 21.76 -24.84 -14.77
CA ALA A 96 20.35 -24.52 -14.97
C ALA A 96 20.07 -23.04 -14.67
N PHE A 97 20.51 -22.52 -13.52
CA PHE A 97 20.34 -21.11 -13.18
C PHE A 97 21.10 -20.16 -14.11
N ARG A 98 22.30 -20.53 -14.58
CA ARG A 98 23.06 -19.73 -15.56
C ARG A 98 22.40 -19.67 -16.93
N ARG A 99 21.53 -20.62 -17.26
CA ARG A 99 20.78 -20.65 -18.52
C ARG A 99 19.63 -19.63 -18.53
N LEU A 100 19.09 -19.30 -17.34
CA LEU A 100 18.02 -18.32 -17.19
C LEU A 100 18.55 -16.90 -17.43
N HIS A 101 17.76 -16.10 -18.14
CA HIS A 101 18.09 -14.70 -18.31
C HIS A 101 18.00 -13.96 -16.96
N PRO A 102 18.92 -13.03 -16.64
CA PRO A 102 18.89 -12.30 -15.36
C PRO A 102 17.56 -11.58 -15.08
N CYS A 103 16.88 -11.07 -16.12
CA CYS A 103 15.54 -10.47 -15.97
C CYS A 103 14.51 -11.46 -15.40
N SER A 104 14.48 -12.71 -15.87
CA SER A 104 13.59 -13.75 -15.33
C SER A 104 13.88 -13.99 -13.86
N ILE A 105 15.16 -14.06 -13.48
CA ILE A 105 15.59 -14.24 -12.08
C ILE A 105 15.13 -13.07 -11.22
N PHE A 106 15.37 -11.82 -11.64
CA PHE A 106 14.91 -10.64 -10.89
C PHE A 106 13.38 -10.59 -10.73
N LEU A 107 12.63 -10.96 -11.77
CA LEU A 107 11.17 -11.00 -11.71
C LEU A 107 10.66 -12.13 -10.81
N LEU A 108 11.25 -13.32 -10.89
CA LEU A 108 10.92 -14.43 -9.98
C LEU A 108 11.21 -14.06 -8.52
N LEU A 109 12.39 -13.49 -8.24
CA LEU A 109 12.74 -13.03 -6.90
C LEU A 109 11.81 -11.94 -6.39
N PHE A 110 11.41 -11.00 -7.26
CA PHE A 110 10.44 -9.97 -6.91
C PHE A 110 9.08 -10.57 -6.57
N PHE A 111 8.58 -11.49 -7.39
CA PHE A 111 7.32 -12.20 -7.18
C PHE A 111 7.33 -12.96 -5.84
N GLU A 112 8.41 -13.70 -5.58
CA GLU A 112 8.63 -14.40 -4.30
C GLU A 112 8.69 -13.44 -3.12
N ALA A 113 9.44 -12.33 -3.24
CA ALA A 113 9.56 -11.34 -2.17
C ALA A 113 8.19 -10.72 -1.83
N HIS A 114 7.36 -10.42 -2.85
CA HIS A 114 6.00 -9.97 -2.64
C HIS A 114 5.19 -11.00 -1.86
N TYR A 115 5.17 -12.26 -2.31
CA TYR A 115 4.31 -13.27 -1.68
C TYR A 115 4.82 -13.78 -0.34
N ILE A 116 6.13 -13.76 -0.08
CA ILE A 116 6.67 -13.94 1.29
C ILE A 116 6.19 -12.80 2.19
N GLN A 117 6.23 -11.56 1.70
CA GLN A 117 5.71 -10.42 2.47
C GLN A 117 4.21 -10.59 2.74
N ARG A 118 3.41 -10.96 1.73
CA ARG A 118 1.95 -10.99 1.80
C ARG A 118 1.40 -12.23 2.53
N ALA A 119 1.98 -13.41 2.31
CA ALA A 119 1.50 -14.68 2.86
C ALA A 119 2.10 -15.02 4.23
N ILE A 120 3.30 -14.50 4.55
CA ILE A 120 4.01 -14.84 5.79
C ILE A 120 4.13 -13.62 6.69
N ILE A 121 4.86 -12.59 6.24
CA ILE A 121 5.22 -11.44 7.10
C ILE A 121 3.98 -10.64 7.50
N TYR A 122 3.09 -10.33 6.56
CA TYR A 122 1.89 -9.53 6.82
C TYR A 122 0.94 -10.20 7.83
N PRO A 123 0.43 -11.43 7.61
CA PRO A 123 -0.51 -12.05 8.53
C PRO A 123 0.12 -12.42 9.89
N LEU A 124 1.36 -12.91 9.90
CA LEU A 124 1.99 -13.35 11.15
C LEU A 124 2.49 -12.17 11.98
N CYS A 125 3.19 -11.23 11.36
CA CYS A 125 3.91 -10.18 12.08
C CYS A 125 3.16 -8.83 12.14
N ARG A 126 2.19 -8.59 11.26
CA ARG A 126 1.57 -7.25 11.11
C ARG A 126 0.07 -7.22 11.38
N MET A 127 -0.64 -8.30 11.09
CA MET A 127 -2.09 -8.33 11.26
C MET A 127 -2.49 -8.30 12.75
N SER A 128 -3.46 -7.43 13.07
CA SER A 128 -4.03 -7.32 14.42
C SER A 128 -4.74 -8.62 14.83
N PRO A 129 -4.59 -9.08 16.09
CA PRO A 129 -5.33 -10.23 16.62
C PRO A 129 -6.85 -10.06 16.53
N ASN A 130 -7.33 -8.81 16.59
CA ASN A 130 -8.75 -8.47 16.52
C ASN A 130 -9.24 -8.34 15.07
N ALA A 131 -8.48 -8.79 14.07
CA ALA A 131 -8.83 -8.70 12.65
C ALA A 131 -10.21 -9.30 12.40
N THR A 132 -10.93 -8.77 11.40
CA THR A 132 -12.26 -9.29 11.11
C THR A 132 -12.12 -10.67 10.50
N LYS A 133 -12.90 -11.64 11.01
CA LYS A 133 -12.92 -13.02 10.52
C LYS A 133 -13.23 -13.06 9.01
N VAL A 134 -12.73 -14.09 8.35
CA VAL A 134 -12.83 -14.25 6.89
C VAL A 134 -13.67 -15.49 6.59
N PRO A 135 -14.64 -15.44 5.66
CA PRO A 135 -15.36 -16.63 5.23
C PRO A 135 -14.43 -17.65 4.57
N LEU A 136 -14.59 -18.93 4.91
CA LEU A 136 -13.77 -20.02 4.37
C LEU A 136 -13.82 -20.08 2.84
N ILE A 137 -15.01 -19.90 2.24
CA ILE A 137 -15.17 -19.94 0.79
C ILE A 137 -14.32 -18.89 0.07
N VAL A 138 -14.23 -17.68 0.61
CA VAL A 138 -13.41 -16.60 0.04
C VAL A 138 -11.93 -16.97 0.07
N SER A 139 -11.49 -17.56 1.19
CA SER A 139 -10.12 -18.00 1.39
C SER A 139 -9.76 -19.17 0.46
N CYS A 140 -10.67 -20.13 0.24
CA CYS A 140 -10.47 -21.21 -0.72
C CYS A 140 -10.39 -20.71 -2.17
N LEU A 141 -11.25 -19.76 -2.57
CA LEU A 141 -11.19 -19.15 -3.91
C LEU A 141 -9.87 -18.42 -4.13
N ALA A 142 -9.41 -17.65 -3.13
CA ALA A 142 -8.11 -16.98 -3.18
C ALA A 142 -6.94 -17.98 -3.23
N PHE A 143 -7.02 -19.10 -2.50
CA PHE A 143 -6.04 -20.19 -2.58
C PHE A 143 -5.94 -20.76 -4.01
N LEU A 144 -7.08 -21.11 -4.62
CA LEU A 144 -7.12 -21.65 -5.98
C LEU A 144 -6.55 -20.65 -6.99
N PHE A 145 -6.89 -19.37 -6.85
CA PHE A 145 -6.32 -18.31 -7.67
C PHE A 145 -4.79 -18.19 -7.48
N CYS A 146 -4.30 -18.26 -6.25
CA CYS A 146 -2.86 -18.20 -5.97
C CYS A 146 -2.10 -19.40 -6.54
N VAL A 147 -2.70 -20.61 -6.50
CA VAL A 147 -2.12 -21.79 -7.18
C VAL A 147 -2.01 -21.51 -8.67
N TRP A 148 -3.11 -21.06 -9.29
CA TRP A 148 -3.17 -20.78 -10.72
C TRP A 148 -2.17 -19.70 -11.14
N ASN A 149 -2.16 -18.56 -10.45
CA ASN A 149 -1.27 -17.45 -10.76
C ASN A 149 0.20 -17.81 -10.53
N GLY A 150 0.52 -18.43 -9.37
CA GLY A 150 1.88 -18.87 -9.07
C GLY A 150 2.42 -19.84 -10.12
N LEU A 151 1.59 -20.80 -10.55
CA LEU A 151 1.95 -21.75 -11.61
C LEU A 151 2.15 -21.03 -12.96
N GLN A 152 1.22 -20.17 -13.36
CA GLN A 152 1.28 -19.46 -14.64
C GLN A 152 2.51 -18.53 -14.73
N GLN A 153 2.78 -17.71 -13.70
CA GLN A 153 3.90 -16.76 -13.74
C GLN A 153 5.25 -17.46 -13.69
N SER A 154 5.39 -18.51 -12.88
CA SER A 154 6.64 -19.26 -12.78
C SER A 154 6.94 -20.03 -14.06
N ILE A 155 5.94 -20.71 -14.64
CA ILE A 155 6.12 -21.39 -15.94
C ILE A 155 6.46 -20.38 -17.03
N ALA A 156 5.76 -19.24 -17.06
CA ALA A 156 6.04 -18.18 -18.02
C ALA A 156 7.48 -17.68 -17.94
N LEU A 157 7.99 -17.38 -16.75
CA LEU A 157 9.33 -16.81 -16.58
C LEU A 157 10.47 -17.83 -16.78
N LEU A 158 10.21 -19.12 -16.54
CA LEU A 158 11.22 -20.18 -16.65
C LEU A 158 11.27 -20.84 -18.04
N TYR A 159 10.13 -21.00 -18.72
CA TYR A 159 10.04 -21.81 -19.94
C TYR A 159 9.56 -21.06 -21.18
N VAL A 160 8.87 -19.92 -21.05
CA VAL A 160 8.18 -19.27 -22.18
C VAL A 160 8.75 -17.88 -22.51
N THR A 161 9.14 -17.12 -21.49
CA THR A 161 9.57 -15.74 -21.66
C THR A 161 11.00 -15.71 -22.17
N GLU A 162 11.19 -15.14 -23.35
CA GLU A 162 12.50 -14.89 -23.93
C GLU A 162 12.84 -13.41 -23.80
N PHE A 163 13.92 -13.12 -23.08
CA PHE A 163 14.51 -11.79 -23.03
C PHE A 163 15.70 -11.75 -23.98
N SER A 164 15.80 -10.71 -24.80
CA SER A 164 17.02 -10.47 -25.58
C SER A 164 18.18 -10.15 -24.63
N ASN A 165 19.41 -10.57 -24.98
CA ASN A 165 20.59 -10.36 -24.14
C ASN A 165 20.89 -8.86 -23.86
N GLU A 166 20.37 -7.97 -24.69
CA GLU A 166 20.49 -6.52 -24.51
C GLU A 166 19.46 -5.93 -23.51
N PHE A 167 18.44 -6.70 -23.13
CA PHE A 167 17.25 -6.18 -22.47
C PHE A 167 17.52 -5.60 -21.06
N LEU A 168 18.44 -6.18 -20.30
CA LEU A 168 18.74 -5.72 -18.94
C LEU A 168 19.44 -4.34 -18.93
N PHE A 169 20.41 -4.15 -19.82
CA PHE A 169 21.30 -2.98 -19.81
C PHE A 169 20.93 -1.91 -20.84
N ASN A 170 20.38 -2.29 -21.99
CA ASN A 170 20.10 -1.34 -23.08
C ASN A 170 18.62 -0.94 -23.16
N THR A 171 17.68 -1.77 -22.68
CA THR A 171 16.25 -1.46 -22.76
C THR A 171 15.76 -0.74 -21.50
N PRO A 172 15.29 0.53 -21.60
CA PRO A 172 14.79 1.27 -20.45
C PRO A 172 13.51 0.68 -19.85
N VAL A 173 12.75 -0.09 -20.65
CA VAL A 173 11.46 -0.68 -20.25
C VAL A 173 11.60 -1.59 -19.03
N PHE A 174 12.58 -2.50 -18.99
CA PHE A 174 12.82 -3.36 -17.83
C PHE A 174 13.08 -2.54 -16.57
N ARG A 175 14.04 -1.58 -16.65
CA ARG A 175 14.48 -0.80 -15.49
C ARG A 175 13.37 0.08 -14.94
N ILE A 176 12.64 0.77 -15.82
CA ILE A 176 11.52 1.61 -15.40
C ILE A 176 10.42 0.72 -14.83
N GLY A 177 10.10 -0.40 -15.47
CA GLY A 177 9.06 -1.32 -15.01
C GLY A 177 9.37 -1.88 -13.63
N PHE A 178 10.59 -2.39 -13.45
CA PHE A 178 11.04 -2.97 -12.19
C PHE A 178 11.13 -1.92 -11.07
N THR A 179 11.50 -0.68 -11.41
CA THR A 179 11.47 0.45 -10.48
C THR A 179 10.04 0.77 -10.05
N ILE A 180 9.09 0.82 -10.99
CA ILE A 180 7.67 1.03 -10.70
C ILE A 180 7.14 -0.10 -9.82
N ALA A 181 7.48 -1.36 -10.12
CA ALA A 181 7.08 -2.53 -9.35
C ALA A 181 7.55 -2.41 -7.89
N THR A 182 8.84 -2.10 -7.71
CA THR A 182 9.46 -1.94 -6.39
C THR A 182 8.87 -0.77 -5.61
N VAL A 183 8.65 0.38 -6.25
CA VAL A 183 7.99 1.53 -5.62
C VAL A 183 6.55 1.19 -5.22
N GLY A 184 5.82 0.47 -6.08
CA GLY A 184 4.48 -0.04 -5.79
C GLY A 184 4.46 -0.89 -4.52
N MET A 185 5.35 -1.88 -4.42
CA MET A 185 5.49 -2.75 -3.24
C MET A 185 5.79 -1.94 -1.97
N ILE A 186 6.74 -1.00 -2.03
CA ILE A 186 7.09 -0.13 -0.89
C ILE A 186 5.88 0.70 -0.45
N LEU A 187 5.15 1.29 -1.41
CA LEU A 187 3.96 2.09 -1.13
C LEU A 187 2.81 1.24 -0.56
N ASN A 188 2.66 -0.01 -1.02
CA ASN A 188 1.68 -0.95 -0.50
C ASN A 188 1.96 -1.27 0.97
N ILE A 189 3.20 -1.67 1.29
CA ILE A 189 3.65 -1.97 2.65
C ILE A 189 3.53 -0.73 3.55
N HIS A 190 3.87 0.45 3.03
CA HIS A 190 3.75 1.71 3.76
C HIS A 190 2.28 2.04 4.09
N ALA A 191 1.38 1.90 3.12
CA ALA A 191 -0.05 2.15 3.32
C ALA A 191 -0.66 1.15 4.31
N ASP A 192 -0.33 -0.14 4.20
CA ASP A 192 -0.75 -1.16 5.17
C ASP A 192 -0.24 -0.83 6.58
N SER A 193 0.99 -0.35 6.71
CA SER A 193 1.56 0.09 7.98
C SER A 193 0.78 1.24 8.62
N ILE A 194 0.32 2.21 7.82
CA ILE A 194 -0.56 3.29 8.29
C ILE A 194 -1.87 2.72 8.83
N LEU A 195 -2.53 1.82 8.08
CA LEU A 195 -3.80 1.21 8.47
C LEU A 195 -3.67 0.38 9.76
N ILE A 196 -2.62 -0.41 9.89
CA ILE A 196 -2.34 -1.22 11.07
C ILE A 196 -2.10 -0.34 12.30
N ASN A 197 -1.31 0.73 12.14
CA ASN A 197 -1.02 1.66 13.24
C ASN A 197 -2.26 2.42 13.70
N LEU A 198 -3.22 2.71 12.81
CA LEU A 198 -4.50 3.30 13.20
C LEU A 198 -5.27 2.37 14.13
N ARG A 199 -5.28 1.07 13.81
CA ARG A 199 -5.99 0.04 14.58
C ARG A 199 -5.30 -0.28 15.91
N ARG A 200 -3.97 -0.35 15.94
CA ARG A 200 -3.21 -0.58 17.18
C ARG A 200 -3.48 0.50 18.23
N LYS A 201 -3.62 1.76 17.78
CA LYS A 201 -3.99 2.89 18.66
C LYS A 201 -5.41 2.78 19.22
N ASP A 202 -6.31 2.09 18.52
CA ASP A 202 -7.66 1.82 19.03
C ASP A 202 -7.65 0.66 20.03
N ASP A 203 -6.97 -0.44 19.68
CA ASP A 203 -6.79 -1.59 20.58
C ASP A 203 -6.11 -1.17 21.91
N SER A 204 -5.14 -0.25 21.88
CA SER A 204 -4.47 0.25 23.10
C SER A 204 -5.38 1.12 23.97
N LYS A 205 -6.21 1.97 23.36
CA LYS A 205 -7.15 2.83 24.10
C LYS A 205 -8.23 2.03 24.79
N MET A 206 -8.75 1.01 24.09
CA MET A 206 -9.73 0.11 24.66
C MET A 206 -9.19 -0.60 25.92
N LYS A 207 -7.93 -1.06 25.89
CA LYS A 207 -7.30 -1.67 27.07
C LYS A 207 -7.16 -0.69 28.25
N THR A 208 -6.80 0.57 28.00
CA THR A 208 -6.67 1.56 29.08
C THR A 208 -8.02 1.95 29.70
N GLU A 209 -9.09 1.95 28.92
CA GLU A 209 -10.45 2.23 29.43
C GLU A 209 -11.00 1.05 30.24
N ASP A 210 -10.72 -0.19 29.82
CA ASP A 210 -11.15 -1.40 30.54
C ASP A 210 -10.43 -1.58 31.90
N HIS A 211 -9.16 -1.14 32.00
CA HIS A 211 -8.40 -1.18 33.26
C HIS A 211 -8.60 0.06 34.14
N GLY A 212 -9.20 1.13 33.59
CA GLY A 212 -9.49 2.39 34.32
C GLY A 212 -10.89 2.44 34.95
N GLY A 213 -11.74 1.44 34.70
CA GLY A 213 -13.11 1.36 35.22
C GLY A 213 -13.24 0.79 36.65
N SER A 214 -12.15 0.43 37.30
CA SER A 214 -12.14 -0.13 38.67
C SER A 214 -11.13 0.56 39.58
N SER A 215 -11.20 1.89 39.71
CA SER A 215 -10.75 2.58 40.91
C SER A 215 -11.37 3.98 40.96
N ALA A 216 -12.52 4.07 41.61
CA ALA A 216 -13.03 5.32 42.17
C ALA A 216 -13.25 5.08 43.66
N THR A 217 -12.15 4.85 44.39
CA THR A 217 -12.11 5.11 45.83
C THR A 217 -11.77 6.58 46.01
N GLY A 218 -12.69 7.30 46.64
CA GLY A 218 -12.52 8.71 46.93
C GLY A 218 -11.38 8.96 47.92
N GLU A 219 -10.76 10.12 47.77
CA GLU A 219 -10.06 10.78 48.86
C GLU A 219 -10.30 12.29 48.72
N ILE A 220 -10.86 12.84 49.78
CA ILE A 220 -10.98 14.25 50.11
C ILE A 220 -9.70 14.61 50.88
N GLU A 221 -9.00 15.67 50.49
CA GLU A 221 -8.36 16.70 51.36
C GLU A 221 -7.55 17.67 50.48
N MET A 222 -7.94 18.94 50.39
CA MET A 222 -7.57 20.09 51.24
C MET A 222 -6.16 20.66 51.01
N GLY A 223 -6.15 21.79 50.28
CA GLY A 223 -5.39 23.03 50.49
C GLY A 223 -3.95 23.03 51.01
N ALA A 224 -3.04 23.62 50.20
CA ALA A 224 -2.11 24.66 50.67
C ALA A 224 -1.54 25.44 49.47
N ALA A 225 -1.61 26.77 49.57
CA ALA A 225 -0.95 27.70 48.68
C ALA A 225 0.54 27.76 49.01
N GLU A 226 1.43 27.88 48.01
CA GLU A 226 2.61 28.73 48.18
C GLU A 226 3.18 29.24 46.85
N ASN A 227 3.54 30.51 46.94
CA ASN A 227 4.12 31.41 45.96
C ASN A 227 5.59 31.02 45.67
N LYS A 228 6.07 31.19 44.42
CA LYS A 228 7.42 31.70 44.08
C LYS A 228 7.72 31.59 42.57
N THR A 229 7.77 32.75 41.91
CA THR A 229 8.79 33.07 40.88
C THR A 229 9.72 34.13 41.52
N PRO A 230 10.84 34.58 40.92
CA PRO A 230 11.61 34.10 39.76
C PRO A 230 13.15 34.09 40.02
N LEU A 231 13.96 33.51 39.13
CA LEU A 231 15.36 33.95 38.98
C LEU A 231 15.86 33.89 37.53
N LYS A 232 16.18 35.08 37.02
CA LYS A 232 16.99 35.40 35.84
C LYS A 232 18.40 34.81 35.97
N LYS A 233 19.00 34.43 34.83
CA LYS A 233 20.38 34.88 34.51
C LYS A 233 20.48 35.28 33.04
N ARG A 234 21.05 36.47 32.90
CA ARG A 234 21.38 37.28 31.72
C ARG A 234 22.88 37.14 31.48
N ASN A 235 23.29 37.24 30.22
CA ASN A 235 24.52 37.86 29.68
C ASN A 235 24.33 37.81 28.15
N GLN A 236 24.04 38.90 27.39
CA GLN A 236 24.89 40.04 27.00
C GLN A 236 26.30 39.60 26.58
N SER A 237 26.80 39.87 25.38
CA SER A 237 26.90 41.11 24.57
C SER A 237 27.33 40.70 23.14
N GLY A 238 27.34 41.49 22.05
CA GLY A 238 26.99 42.86 21.67
C GLY A 238 26.79 42.85 20.13
N GLU A 239 25.86 43.62 19.56
CA GLU A 239 26.12 44.94 18.93
C GLU A 239 27.07 44.83 17.71
N GLN A 240 26.67 45.10 16.46
CA GLN A 240 26.32 46.43 15.97
C GLN A 240 25.38 46.44 14.75
N ILE A 241 24.72 47.59 14.63
CA ILE A 241 23.68 48.05 13.71
C ILE A 241 24.30 48.68 12.45
N LYS A 242 23.50 48.77 11.38
CA LYS A 242 23.36 49.86 10.37
C LYS A 242 23.15 49.25 8.97
N ASP A 243 22.31 49.73 8.07
CA ASP A 243 21.25 50.73 8.03
C ASP A 243 20.39 50.41 6.79
N ALA A 244 19.18 50.97 6.75
CA ALA A 244 18.17 50.80 5.71
C ALA A 244 18.52 51.50 4.38
N ALA A 245 18.06 50.95 3.25
CA ALA A 245 17.52 51.70 2.11
C ALA A 245 16.87 50.77 1.06
N THR A 246 15.60 51.01 0.78
CA THR A 246 14.91 50.81 -0.52
C THR A 246 14.59 52.21 -1.08
N PRO A 247 14.11 52.44 -2.33
CA PRO A 247 13.68 51.51 -3.40
C PRO A 247 14.16 51.90 -4.83
N SER A 248 13.88 51.08 -5.87
CA SER A 248 13.08 51.50 -7.05
C SER A 248 13.13 50.52 -8.25
N VAL A 249 11.91 50.20 -8.70
CA VAL A 249 11.35 50.04 -10.07
C VAL A 249 12.31 50.12 -11.28
N LYS A 250 12.24 49.13 -12.20
CA LYS A 250 11.81 49.28 -13.63
C LYS A 250 11.99 48.02 -14.52
N SER A 251 10.90 47.73 -15.24
CA SER A 251 10.78 47.27 -16.65
C SER A 251 11.44 45.98 -17.17
N SER A 252 10.57 45.03 -17.57
CA SER A 252 10.68 44.19 -18.78
C SER A 252 10.55 45.09 -20.05
N PRO A 253 10.78 44.68 -21.33
CA PRO A 253 10.68 43.30 -21.86
C PRO A 253 11.55 42.94 -23.12
N GLU A 254 11.25 41.74 -23.67
CA GLU A 254 11.29 41.32 -25.09
C GLU A 254 12.54 40.71 -25.78
N LYS A 255 12.26 39.50 -26.33
CA LYS A 255 12.53 38.95 -27.69
C LYS A 255 13.95 38.95 -28.26
N SER A 256 14.43 37.76 -28.63
CA SER A 256 14.70 37.44 -30.05
C SER A 256 14.95 35.95 -30.26
N ALA A 257 14.24 35.39 -31.23
CA ALA A 257 14.58 34.15 -31.90
C ALA A 257 15.73 34.39 -32.90
N ALA A 258 16.56 33.39 -33.14
CA ALA A 258 17.30 33.24 -34.39
C ALA A 258 17.69 31.76 -34.56
N ALA A 259 17.20 31.18 -35.66
CA ALA A 259 17.62 29.91 -36.19
C ALA A 259 18.95 30.07 -36.96
N PHE A 260 19.81 29.07 -36.91
CA PHE A 260 20.85 28.88 -37.94
C PHE A 260 21.07 27.38 -38.18
N GLN A 261 21.02 26.98 -39.45
CA GLN A 261 21.15 25.61 -39.93
C GLN A 261 22.60 25.26 -40.33
N LEU A 262 22.86 23.94 -40.29
CA LEU A 262 23.81 23.12 -41.08
C LEU A 262 25.32 23.42 -41.03
N LYS A 263 26.11 22.41 -40.59
CA LYS A 263 26.97 21.60 -41.48
C LYS A 263 27.76 20.48 -40.76
N THR A 264 27.69 19.29 -41.37
CA THR A 264 28.75 18.26 -41.58
C THR A 264 29.67 17.79 -40.44
N SER A 265 29.60 16.48 -40.17
CA SER A 265 30.65 15.63 -39.56
C SER A 265 31.74 15.28 -40.61
N PRO A 266 32.87 14.60 -40.29
CA PRO A 266 33.39 14.15 -38.99
C PRO A 266 34.88 14.51 -38.77
N ASP A 267 35.38 14.50 -37.52
CA ASP A 267 36.78 14.11 -37.29
C ASP A 267 37.05 13.56 -35.89
N LYS A 268 37.77 12.43 -35.86
CA LYS A 268 38.28 11.75 -34.68
C LYS A 268 39.52 12.51 -34.18
N LYS A 269 39.40 13.24 -33.08
CA LYS A 269 40.44 13.54 -32.08
C LYS A 269 39.75 14.17 -30.86
N ASP A 270 40.30 13.97 -29.68
CA ASP A 270 39.83 14.45 -28.36
C ASP A 270 38.90 13.52 -27.56
N LEU A 271 39.46 12.40 -27.14
CA LEU A 271 38.86 11.46 -26.18
C LEU A 271 39.57 11.51 -24.81
N THR A 272 39.91 12.68 -24.29
CA THR A 272 40.39 12.82 -22.90
C THR A 272 39.94 14.09 -22.16
N THR A 273 39.20 15.01 -22.78
CA THR A 273 38.74 16.27 -22.17
C THR A 273 37.22 16.41 -21.98
N SER A 274 36.40 15.46 -22.45
CA SER A 274 34.92 15.57 -22.36
C SER A 274 34.28 14.90 -21.13
N SER A 275 35.00 14.03 -20.40
CA SER A 275 34.43 13.31 -19.24
C SER A 275 34.30 14.18 -17.98
N GLY A 276 35.18 15.17 -17.80
CA GLY A 276 35.15 16.10 -16.66
C GLY A 276 33.96 17.07 -16.70
N THR A 277 33.60 17.54 -17.91
CA THR A 277 32.51 18.49 -18.14
C THR A 277 31.14 17.81 -18.02
N ALA A 278 31.00 16.58 -18.50
CA ALA A 278 29.78 15.78 -18.34
C ALA A 278 29.51 15.44 -16.86
N THR A 279 30.53 14.99 -16.14
CA THR A 279 30.42 14.65 -14.70
C THR A 279 30.06 15.88 -13.86
N THR A 280 30.59 17.05 -14.21
CA THR A 280 30.29 18.32 -13.53
C THR A 280 28.84 18.76 -13.81
N ARG A 281 28.36 18.62 -15.05
CA ARG A 281 26.96 18.93 -15.41
C ARG A 281 25.96 18.01 -14.71
N ILE A 282 26.27 16.71 -14.59
CA ILE A 282 25.43 15.74 -13.86
C ILE A 282 25.38 16.08 -12.37
N LYS A 283 26.52 16.40 -11.74
CA LYS A 283 26.57 16.81 -10.32
C LYS A 283 25.77 18.08 -10.06
N THR A 284 25.84 19.06 -10.96
CA THR A 284 25.07 20.32 -10.83
C THR A 284 23.58 20.10 -11.02
N ALA A 285 23.17 19.29 -12.02
CA ALA A 285 21.77 18.92 -12.23
C ALA A 285 21.19 18.15 -11.03
N MET A 286 21.96 17.23 -10.47
CA MET A 286 21.56 16.44 -9.30
C MET A 286 21.41 17.32 -8.04
N LYS A 287 22.33 18.28 -7.82
CA LYS A 287 22.19 19.26 -6.72
C LYS A 287 20.94 20.14 -6.88
N SER A 288 20.64 20.58 -8.10
CA SER A 288 19.43 21.36 -8.41
C SER A 288 18.14 20.56 -8.16
N ALA A 289 18.12 19.29 -8.58
CA ALA A 289 17.00 18.38 -8.34
C ALA A 289 16.77 18.11 -6.84
N ILE A 290 17.84 17.89 -6.07
CA ILE A 290 17.76 17.69 -4.61
C ILE A 290 17.25 18.95 -3.90
N SER A 291 17.69 20.13 -4.32
CA SER A 291 17.21 21.41 -3.78
C SER A 291 15.70 21.60 -4.07
N SER A 292 15.28 21.34 -5.31
CA SER A 292 13.88 21.44 -5.72
C SER A 292 12.97 20.45 -5.00
N ALA A 293 13.45 19.22 -4.80
CA ALA A 293 12.74 18.19 -4.03
C ALA A 293 12.62 18.59 -2.55
N SER A 294 13.69 19.12 -1.95
CA SER A 294 13.69 19.58 -0.56
C SER A 294 12.73 20.75 -0.34
N GLN A 295 12.65 21.67 -1.29
CA GLN A 295 11.74 22.82 -1.23
C GLN A 295 10.28 22.40 -1.42
N THR A 296 10.02 21.41 -2.28
CA THR A 296 8.70 20.78 -2.44
C THR A 296 8.25 20.09 -1.14
N ILE A 297 9.14 19.34 -0.49
CA ILE A 297 8.87 18.68 0.79
C ILE A 297 8.59 19.71 1.90
N GLN A 298 9.35 20.80 1.97
CA GLN A 298 9.08 21.88 2.93
C GLN A 298 7.72 22.55 2.69
N ASN A 299 7.34 22.78 1.44
CA ASN A 299 6.04 23.35 1.08
C ASN A 299 4.88 22.42 1.45
N LEU A 300 5.04 21.11 1.25
CA LEU A 300 4.06 20.10 1.69
C LEU A 300 3.93 20.05 3.22
N ARG A 301 5.05 20.16 3.96
CA ARG A 301 5.05 20.21 5.43
C ARG A 301 4.36 21.47 5.97
N ARG A 302 4.54 22.62 5.31
CA ARG A 302 3.83 23.87 5.63
C ARG A 302 2.32 23.75 5.39
N ARG A 303 1.90 23.16 4.26
CA ARG A 303 0.47 22.89 3.95
C ARG A 303 -0.20 21.95 4.97
N SER A 304 0.51 20.90 5.39
CA SER A 304 0.06 19.99 6.45
C SER A 304 -0.15 20.69 7.80
N SER A 305 0.79 21.58 8.16
CA SER A 305 0.73 22.36 9.41
C SER A 305 -0.42 23.37 9.42
N SER A 306 -0.72 24.00 8.27
CA SER A 306 -1.88 24.88 8.12
C SER A 306 -3.20 24.12 8.22
N GLN A 307 -3.31 22.92 7.63
CA GLN A 307 -4.52 22.11 7.76
C GLN A 307 -4.75 21.60 9.19
N GLN A 308 -3.69 21.26 9.93
CA GLN A 308 -3.78 20.93 11.35
C GLN A 308 -4.23 22.12 12.22
N ARG A 309 -3.83 23.35 11.91
CA ARG A 309 -4.28 24.57 12.61
C ARG A 309 -5.76 24.87 12.35
N VAL A 310 -6.24 24.66 11.12
CA VAL A 310 -7.67 24.79 10.77
C VAL A 310 -8.52 23.76 11.54
N MET A 311 -8.05 22.51 11.65
CA MET A 311 -8.75 21.48 12.43
C MET A 311 -8.76 21.78 13.94
N LYS A 312 -7.69 22.33 14.52
CA LYS A 312 -7.68 22.77 15.94
C LYS A 312 -8.67 23.91 16.21
N ARG A 313 -8.83 24.86 15.28
CA ARG A 313 -9.81 25.96 15.40
C ARG A 313 -11.27 25.49 15.27
N SER A 314 -11.56 24.51 14.40
CA SER A 314 -12.88 23.89 14.29
C SER A 314 -13.27 23.13 15.57
N ARG A 315 -12.31 22.43 16.20
CA ARG A 315 -12.53 21.67 17.44
C ARG A 315 -12.81 22.55 18.66
N ASN A 316 -12.24 23.76 18.72
CA ASN A 316 -12.55 24.73 19.79
C ASN A 316 -13.89 25.46 19.58
N ARG A 317 -14.47 25.43 18.37
CA ARG A 317 -15.78 26.05 18.09
C ARG A 317 -16.97 25.13 18.45
N SER A 318 -16.80 23.81 18.44
CA SER A 318 -17.88 22.87 18.83
C SER A 318 -18.06 22.72 20.33
N ASN A 319 -17.15 23.29 21.16
CA ASN A 319 -17.24 23.27 22.63
C ASN A 319 -17.91 24.52 23.22
N LYS A 320 -18.54 25.37 22.39
CA LYS A 320 -19.36 26.49 22.84
C LYS A 320 -20.68 26.52 22.08
N SER A 321 -21.70 25.88 22.66
CA SER A 321 -23.11 26.24 22.46
C SER A 321 -23.77 26.43 23.83
N PRO A 322 -24.76 27.36 23.95
CA PRO A 322 -25.25 27.85 25.22
C PRO A 322 -26.34 26.94 25.80
N GLY A 323 -26.42 26.90 27.14
CA GLY A 323 -27.42 26.13 27.87
C GLY A 323 -28.84 26.67 27.71
N SER A 324 -29.81 25.76 27.78
CA SER A 324 -31.22 26.06 27.99
C SER A 324 -31.73 25.29 29.22
N SER A 325 -32.05 26.06 30.25
CA SER A 325 -32.76 25.69 31.48
C SER A 325 -34.26 25.50 31.27
N HIS A 326 -34.86 24.52 31.97
CA HIS A 326 -36.24 24.42 32.53
C HIS A 326 -36.48 22.91 32.78
N GLY A 327 -37.05 22.36 33.86
CA GLY A 327 -37.74 22.88 35.03
C GLY A 327 -38.69 21.77 35.56
N SER A 328 -38.36 21.22 36.72
CA SER A 328 -39.20 20.59 37.79
C SER A 328 -40.33 19.55 37.53
N ASN A 329 -40.24 18.50 38.36
CA ASN A 329 -41.25 17.85 39.23
C ASN A 329 -42.31 16.85 38.68
N GLY A 330 -42.35 15.68 39.35
CA GLY A 330 -43.48 14.76 39.39
C GLY A 330 -43.12 13.44 40.10
N ARG A 331 -43.67 13.23 41.30
CA ARG A 331 -43.40 12.13 42.25
C ARG A 331 -44.66 11.25 42.37
N THR A 332 -44.52 9.92 42.29
CA THR A 332 -45.34 8.81 42.87
C THR A 332 -44.95 7.54 42.09
N GLY A 333 -44.97 6.28 42.54
CA GLY A 333 -45.37 5.55 43.74
C GLY A 333 -44.98 4.07 43.45
N GLY A 334 -44.61 3.29 44.46
CA GLY A 334 -43.86 2.03 44.28
C GLY A 334 -44.64 0.79 43.84
N THR A 335 -43.90 -0.28 43.59
CA THR A 335 -44.21 -1.69 43.95
C THR A 335 -42.96 -2.54 43.75
N LYS A 336 -42.71 -3.47 44.69
CA LYS A 336 -41.56 -4.39 44.72
C LYS A 336 -41.93 -5.76 44.14
N THR A 337 -40.87 -6.50 43.77
CA THR A 337 -40.70 -7.98 43.61
C THR A 337 -40.66 -8.54 42.18
N PRO A 338 -40.01 -9.69 41.92
CA PRO A 338 -38.59 -9.96 42.20
C PRO A 338 -37.86 -10.59 40.97
N GLY A 339 -36.53 -10.53 40.98
CA GLY A 339 -35.64 -11.50 40.32
C GLY A 339 -35.80 -11.72 38.81
N ALA A 340 -35.09 -10.93 38.01
CA ALA A 340 -34.68 -11.34 36.67
C ALA A 340 -33.16 -11.20 36.58
N SER A 341 -32.52 -12.31 36.24
CA SER A 341 -31.09 -12.47 36.04
C SER A 341 -30.51 -11.34 35.20
N SER A 342 -29.47 -10.70 35.72
CA SER A 342 -28.57 -9.84 34.96
C SER A 342 -27.86 -10.68 33.90
N SER A 343 -28.55 -10.94 32.79
CA SER A 343 -27.89 -11.28 31.54
C SER A 343 -27.01 -10.09 31.18
N THR A 344 -25.76 -10.18 31.59
CA THR A 344 -24.69 -9.31 31.14
C THR A 344 -24.55 -9.60 29.65
N THR A 345 -25.40 -8.96 28.85
CA THR A 345 -25.21 -8.86 27.42
C THR A 345 -23.93 -8.08 27.26
N SER A 346 -22.83 -8.82 27.11
CA SER A 346 -21.55 -8.31 26.64
C SER A 346 -21.85 -7.44 25.43
N ALA A 347 -21.85 -6.12 25.64
CA ALA A 347 -22.10 -5.16 24.60
C ALA A 347 -21.02 -5.37 23.56
N ALA A 348 -21.38 -5.95 22.42
CA ALA A 348 -20.47 -6.22 21.33
C ALA A 348 -19.76 -4.89 20.97
N VAL A 349 -18.49 -4.79 21.33
CA VAL A 349 -17.71 -3.56 21.18
C VAL A 349 -17.67 -3.19 19.70
N LYS A 350 -18.37 -2.12 19.33
CA LYS A 350 -18.39 -1.62 17.95
C LYS A 350 -16.98 -1.16 17.57
N LYS A 351 -16.36 -1.86 16.61
CA LYS A 351 -15.09 -1.45 15.99
C LYS A 351 -15.24 -0.05 15.41
N SER A 352 -14.54 0.93 15.99
CA SER A 352 -14.49 2.30 15.49
C SER A 352 -13.52 2.42 14.32
N TYR A 353 -13.96 3.00 13.21
CA TYR A 353 -13.12 3.26 12.03
C TYR A 353 -12.62 4.70 12.03
N LYS A 354 -11.45 4.95 11.42
CA LYS A 354 -10.85 6.28 11.31
C LYS A 354 -10.44 6.59 9.88
N ILE A 355 -10.36 7.88 9.58
CA ILE A 355 -9.82 8.38 8.31
C ILE A 355 -8.28 8.23 8.33
N PRO A 356 -7.68 7.47 7.39
CA PRO A 356 -6.22 7.35 7.31
C PRO A 356 -5.59 8.61 6.72
N PHE A 357 -4.39 8.98 7.19
CA PHE A 357 -3.61 10.11 6.67
C PHE A 357 -2.14 9.72 6.53
N GLY A 358 -1.44 10.34 5.58
CA GLY A 358 -0.03 10.08 5.28
C GLY A 358 0.19 9.33 3.97
N GLY A 359 1.34 9.56 3.34
CA GLY A 359 1.71 8.89 2.08
C GLY A 359 0.65 9.06 0.98
N LEU A 360 0.36 7.95 0.29
CA LEU A 360 -0.59 7.93 -0.82
C LEU A 360 -2.06 8.17 -0.39
N PHE A 361 -2.39 8.07 0.92
CA PHE A 361 -3.72 8.42 1.42
C PHE A 361 -4.08 9.90 1.28
N TYR A 362 -3.13 10.79 0.97
CA TYR A 362 -3.47 12.18 0.62
C TYR A 362 -4.23 12.30 -0.70
N PHE A 363 -4.08 11.33 -1.59
CA PHE A 363 -4.66 11.37 -2.93
C PHE A 363 -5.83 10.40 -3.10
N VAL A 364 -5.73 9.22 -2.47
CA VAL A 364 -6.70 8.14 -2.67
C VAL A 364 -7.17 7.51 -1.36
N SER A 365 -8.36 6.91 -1.38
CA SER A 365 -8.99 6.24 -0.24
C SER A 365 -8.38 4.90 0.07
N ALA A 366 -8.02 4.14 -0.98
CA ALA A 366 -7.48 2.79 -0.88
C ALA A 366 -6.02 2.77 -1.33
N ALA A 367 -5.16 3.48 -0.61
CA ALA A 367 -3.74 3.67 -0.96
C ALA A 367 -2.95 2.36 -1.10
N ASN A 368 -3.21 1.36 -0.25
CA ASN A 368 -2.57 0.06 -0.37
C ASN A 368 -2.97 -0.65 -1.68
N LEU A 369 -4.27 -0.65 -2.02
CA LEU A 369 -4.76 -1.27 -3.25
C LEU A 369 -4.24 -0.55 -4.50
N ALA A 370 -4.21 0.79 -4.47
CA ALA A 370 -3.65 1.61 -5.55
C ALA A 370 -2.16 1.30 -5.78
N ALA A 371 -1.39 1.14 -4.70
CA ALA A 371 0.02 0.82 -4.78
C ALA A 371 0.28 -0.61 -5.30
N GLU A 372 -0.59 -1.56 -4.97
CA GLU A 372 -0.52 -2.94 -5.48
C GLU A 372 -0.88 -3.03 -6.97
N ILE A 373 -1.85 -2.23 -7.44
CA ILE A 373 -2.12 -2.09 -8.88
C ILE A 373 -0.88 -1.53 -9.60
N LEU A 374 -0.23 -0.51 -9.03
CA LEU A 374 0.98 0.08 -9.58
C LEU A 374 2.14 -0.94 -9.60
N GLU A 375 2.26 -1.74 -8.55
CA GLU A 375 3.26 -2.80 -8.42
C GLU A 375 3.15 -3.81 -9.57
N TRP A 376 1.97 -4.38 -9.78
CA TRP A 376 1.75 -5.39 -10.80
C TRP A 376 1.76 -4.82 -12.22
N PHE A 377 1.38 -3.55 -12.40
CA PHE A 377 1.61 -2.85 -13.66
C PHE A 377 3.12 -2.71 -13.97
N GLY A 378 3.92 -2.32 -12.97
CA GLY A 378 5.38 -2.27 -13.11
C GLY A 378 5.98 -3.63 -13.41
N PHE A 379 5.48 -4.70 -12.76
CA PHE A 379 5.89 -6.08 -13.02
C PHE A 379 5.61 -6.50 -14.46
N ALA A 380 4.41 -6.20 -14.97
CA ALA A 380 4.06 -6.47 -16.37
C ALA A 380 4.95 -5.69 -17.34
N MET A 381 5.18 -4.40 -17.07
CA MET A 381 6.09 -3.59 -17.88
C MET A 381 7.52 -4.12 -17.86
N ALA A 382 8.02 -4.55 -16.70
CA ALA A 382 9.34 -5.13 -16.57
C ALA A 382 9.47 -6.44 -17.37
N ASN A 383 8.40 -7.21 -17.45
CA ASN A 383 8.30 -8.39 -18.32
C ASN A 383 7.87 -8.05 -19.76
N ASN A 384 8.23 -6.86 -20.25
CA ASN A 384 7.92 -6.38 -21.60
C ASN A 384 6.43 -6.52 -22.00
N PHE A 385 5.52 -6.36 -21.04
CA PHE A 385 4.08 -6.58 -21.20
C PHE A 385 3.74 -7.96 -21.78
N SER A 386 4.44 -9.01 -21.34
CA SER A 386 4.09 -10.38 -21.70
C SER A 386 2.64 -10.69 -21.31
N LEU A 387 1.95 -11.45 -22.16
CA LEU A 387 0.54 -11.81 -21.95
C LEU A 387 0.21 -12.31 -20.52
N PRO A 388 0.96 -13.23 -19.88
CA PRO A 388 0.63 -13.68 -18.53
C PRO A 388 0.76 -12.61 -17.45
N THR A 389 1.68 -11.66 -17.61
CA THR A 389 1.87 -10.58 -16.63
C THR A 389 0.85 -9.46 -16.83
N VAL A 390 0.49 -9.16 -18.07
CA VAL A 390 -0.63 -8.26 -18.39
C VAL A 390 -1.94 -8.84 -17.87
N ALA A 391 -2.19 -10.13 -18.10
CA ALA A 391 -3.37 -10.81 -17.60
C ALA A 391 -3.50 -10.68 -16.07
N PHE A 392 -2.39 -10.89 -15.35
CA PHE A 392 -2.39 -10.75 -13.90
C PHE A 392 -2.51 -9.31 -13.42
N ALA A 393 -1.86 -8.34 -14.07
CA ALA A 393 -2.03 -6.92 -13.75
C ALA A 393 -3.48 -6.46 -13.96
N CYS A 394 -4.11 -6.87 -15.06
CA CYS A 394 -5.52 -6.63 -15.34
C CYS A 394 -6.44 -7.31 -14.33
N TYR A 395 -6.17 -8.57 -14.00
CA TYR A 395 -6.95 -9.31 -13.00
C TYR A 395 -6.84 -8.66 -11.61
N THR A 396 -5.64 -8.24 -11.21
CA THR A 396 -5.43 -7.50 -9.96
C THR A 396 -6.30 -6.26 -9.96
N PHE A 397 -6.21 -5.39 -10.98
CA PHE A 397 -7.06 -4.21 -11.09
C PHE A 397 -8.55 -4.58 -11.02
N ALA A 398 -8.97 -5.62 -11.73
CA ALA A 398 -10.35 -6.10 -11.76
C ALA A 398 -10.86 -6.51 -10.38
N ASN A 399 -10.03 -7.16 -9.57
CA ASN A 399 -10.39 -7.67 -8.26
C ASN A 399 -10.33 -6.58 -7.17
N ILE A 400 -9.25 -5.81 -7.10
CA ILE A 400 -9.02 -4.85 -6.00
C ILE A 400 -9.43 -3.41 -6.32
N GLY A 401 -9.58 -3.06 -7.60
CA GLY A 401 -10.08 -1.74 -8.04
C GLY A 401 -11.50 -1.45 -7.53
N PRO A 402 -12.51 -2.29 -7.86
CA PRO A 402 -13.88 -2.15 -7.34
C PRO A 402 -13.94 -2.14 -5.80
N ARG A 403 -13.07 -2.91 -5.15
CA ARG A 403 -12.97 -2.90 -3.69
C ARG A 403 -12.53 -1.53 -3.16
N GLY A 404 -11.57 -0.88 -3.81
CA GLY A 404 -11.15 0.48 -3.48
C GLY A 404 -12.28 1.50 -3.69
N TYR A 405 -13.06 1.34 -4.75
CA TYR A 405 -14.28 2.13 -4.99
C TYR A 405 -15.32 1.97 -3.86
N HIS A 406 -15.62 0.74 -3.44
CA HIS A 406 -16.53 0.50 -2.32
C HIS A 406 -16.01 1.08 -1.00
N HIS A 407 -14.69 1.03 -0.76
CA HIS A 407 -14.07 1.68 0.40
C HIS A 407 -14.23 3.19 0.36
N HIS A 408 -14.06 3.82 -0.80
CA HIS A 408 -14.27 5.24 -1.01
C HIS A 408 -15.71 5.66 -0.68
N ASN A 409 -16.69 4.99 -1.30
CA ASN A 409 -18.11 5.28 -1.07
C ASN A 409 -18.48 5.12 0.40
N TRP A 410 -18.01 4.04 1.04
CA TRP A 410 -18.23 3.89 2.47
C TRP A 410 -17.64 5.04 3.29
N TYR A 411 -16.47 5.56 2.94
CA TYR A 411 -15.89 6.70 3.65
C TYR A 411 -16.70 7.99 3.45
N LEU A 412 -17.23 8.22 2.25
CA LEU A 412 -18.15 9.33 1.96
C LEU A 412 -19.42 9.21 2.81
N ASP A 413 -20.03 8.03 2.86
CA ASP A 413 -21.27 7.79 3.61
C ASP A 413 -21.03 7.91 5.12
N HIS A 414 -19.93 7.34 5.61
CA HIS A 414 -19.68 7.21 7.05
C HIS A 414 -19.16 8.50 7.71
N PHE A 415 -18.37 9.30 6.99
CA PHE A 415 -17.77 10.53 7.52
C PHE A 415 -18.34 11.81 6.90
N GLY A 416 -19.20 11.70 5.88
CA GLY A 416 -19.91 12.81 5.27
C GLY A 416 -18.99 13.92 4.78
N GLU A 417 -19.40 15.17 5.04
CA GLU A 417 -18.71 16.39 4.58
C GLU A 417 -17.24 16.47 5.04
N LYS A 418 -16.92 15.90 6.22
CA LYS A 418 -15.54 15.86 6.71
C LYS A 418 -14.61 15.09 5.78
N TYR A 419 -15.11 14.03 5.13
CA TYR A 419 -14.32 13.26 4.19
C TYR A 419 -14.35 13.86 2.79
N LYS A 420 -15.51 14.34 2.34
CA LYS A 420 -15.66 15.03 1.03
C LYS A 420 -14.69 16.20 0.89
N ALA A 421 -14.50 16.99 1.95
CA ALA A 421 -13.57 18.12 1.98
C ALA A 421 -12.09 17.73 1.73
N LEU A 422 -11.74 16.44 1.81
CA LEU A 422 -10.37 15.96 1.55
C LEU A 422 -10.08 15.80 0.04
N GLY A 423 -11.10 15.77 -0.82
CA GLY A 423 -10.93 15.68 -2.28
C GLY A 423 -10.22 14.41 -2.78
N ARG A 424 -10.24 13.33 -2.00
CA ARG A 424 -9.60 12.06 -2.39
C ARG A 424 -10.37 11.37 -3.50
N LYS A 425 -9.65 10.56 -4.28
CA LYS A 425 -10.22 9.59 -5.23
C LYS A 425 -10.23 8.19 -4.63
N ALA A 426 -10.83 7.21 -5.28
CA ALA A 426 -10.91 5.86 -4.76
C ALA A 426 -9.56 5.15 -4.81
N VAL A 427 -8.97 5.05 -6.01
CA VAL A 427 -7.81 4.19 -6.32
C VAL A 427 -6.81 4.88 -7.24
N ILE A 428 -7.25 5.57 -8.30
CA ILE A 428 -6.37 6.25 -9.25
C ILE A 428 -6.26 7.72 -8.84
N PRO A 429 -5.06 8.21 -8.45
CA PRO A 429 -4.88 9.60 -8.05
C PRO A 429 -5.41 10.57 -9.10
N PHE A 430 -6.17 11.57 -8.64
CA PHE A 430 -6.77 12.63 -9.45
C PHE A 430 -7.84 12.19 -10.47
N LEU A 431 -8.04 10.89 -10.70
CA LEU A 431 -9.00 10.37 -11.68
C LEU A 431 -10.17 9.65 -11.00
N TRP A 432 -9.94 8.46 -10.44
CA TRP A 432 -10.99 7.52 -10.02
C TRP A 432 -10.86 7.07 -8.58
#